data_AF-Q4C5U5-F1
#
_entry.id   AF-Q4C5U5-F1
#
_cell.length_a   1.000
_cell.length_b   1.000
_cell.length_c   1.000
_cell.angle_alpha   90.00
_cell.angle_beta   90.00
_cell.angle_gamma   90.00
#
_symmetry.space_group_name_H-M   'P 1'
#
loop_
_entity.id
_entity.type
_entity.pdbx_description
1 polymer ?
#
loop_
_entity_poly.entity_id
_entity_poly.type
_entity_poly.pdbx_seq_one_letter_code
_entity_poly.pdbx_strand_id
1 'polypeptide(L)'
;MIYFYQQYCAGVTPKIALENAQTWLKDVNNQELGIWLTKLLKYGKSKKVNGDILRSIEDEINKHNERNFNSKPYEESYYWLGFIVHQL
;
A
#
# COMPACT_ATOMS: atom_id res chain seq x y z
N MET A 1 1.72 -0.45 -4.71
CA MET A 1 1.35 0.23 -5.98
C MET A 1 0.34 1.35 -5.83
N ILE A 2 -0.70 1.22 -4.99
CA ILE A 2 -1.70 2.29 -4.85
C ILE A 2 -1.11 3.58 -4.21
N TYR A 3 -0.25 3.48 -3.20
CA TYR A 3 0.42 4.66 -2.61
C TYR A 3 1.38 5.36 -3.60
N PHE A 4 2.09 4.59 -4.43
CA PHE A 4 2.86 5.12 -5.57
C PHE A 4 1.95 5.93 -6.51
N TYR A 5 0.82 5.36 -6.91
CA TYR A 5 -0.13 6.01 -7.82
C TYR A 5 -0.70 7.30 -7.22
N GLN A 6 -0.98 7.33 -5.91
CA GLN A 6 -1.40 8.55 -5.21
C GLN A 6 -0.36 9.67 -5.32
N GLN A 7 0.92 9.37 -5.11
CA GLN A 7 2.00 10.36 -5.23
C GLN A 7 2.20 10.80 -6.68
N TYR A 8 2.13 9.86 -7.63
CA TYR A 8 2.21 10.16 -9.05
C TYR A 8 1.10 11.12 -9.49
N CYS A 9 -0.15 10.85 -9.08
CA CYS A 9 -1.28 11.76 -9.34
C CYS A 9 -1.16 13.11 -8.63
N ALA A 10 -0.38 13.21 -7.56
CA ALA A 10 -0.06 14.46 -6.88
C ALA A 10 1.08 15.25 -7.58
N GLY A 11 1.60 14.77 -8.71
CA GLY A 11 2.64 15.43 -9.49
C GLY A 11 4.08 15.06 -9.11
N VAL A 12 4.27 14.06 -8.23
CA VAL A 12 5.61 13.55 -7.90
C VAL A 12 6.17 12.77 -9.08
N THR A 13 7.42 13.03 -9.44
CA THR A 13 8.11 12.32 -10.52
C THR A 13 8.08 10.80 -10.26
N PRO A 14 7.82 9.94 -11.27
CA PRO A 14 7.66 8.49 -11.07
C PRO A 14 8.77 7.84 -10.24
N LYS A 15 10.03 8.20 -10.49
CA LYS A 15 11.17 7.67 -9.74
C LYS A 15 11.05 7.97 -8.23
N ILE A 16 10.80 9.23 -7.89
CA ILE A 16 10.67 9.69 -6.49
C ILE A 16 9.41 9.08 -5.84
N ALA A 17 8.30 9.03 -6.58
CA ALA A 17 7.06 8.41 -6.08
C ALA A 17 7.25 6.93 -5.75
N LEU A 18 8.05 6.22 -6.55
CA LEU A 18 8.37 4.81 -6.34
C LEU A 18 9.28 4.63 -5.13
N GLU A 19 10.35 5.41 -5.02
CA GLU A 19 11.26 5.41 -3.87
C GLU A 19 10.51 5.70 -2.57
N ASN A 20 9.68 6.75 -2.54
CA ASN A 20 8.86 7.09 -1.38
C ASN A 20 7.89 5.97 -1.00
N ALA A 21 7.28 5.31 -1.98
CA ALA A 21 6.37 4.21 -1.72
C ALA A 21 7.08 2.98 -1.17
N GLN A 22 8.30 2.68 -1.66
CA GLN A 22 9.11 1.60 -1.14
C GLN A 22 9.55 1.88 0.30
N THR A 23 10.05 3.08 0.59
CA THR A 23 10.44 3.49 1.94
C THR A 23 9.26 3.39 2.90
N TRP A 24 8.11 3.95 2.52
CA TRP A 24 6.90 3.88 3.34
C TRP A 24 6.48 2.44 3.64
N LEU A 25 6.50 1.55 2.63
CA LEU A 25 6.16 0.12 2.82
C LEU A 25 7.16 -0.63 3.71
N LYS A 26 8.43 -0.22 3.79
CA LYS A 26 9.44 -0.82 4.69
C LYS A 26 9.23 -0.45 6.16
N ASP A 27 8.66 0.73 6.40
CA ASP A 27 8.57 1.29 7.75
C ASP A 27 7.19 1.18 8.37
N VAL A 28 6.14 1.13 7.53
CA VAL A 28 4.75 1.02 7.98
C VAL A 28 4.54 -0.27 8.80
N ASN A 29 3.83 -0.17 9.92
CA ASN A 29 3.36 -1.34 10.66
C ASN A 29 1.93 -1.73 10.26
N ASN A 30 1.43 -2.89 10.72
CA ASN A 30 0.08 -3.37 10.39
C ASN A 30 -1.02 -2.37 10.80
N GLN A 31 -0.89 -1.68 11.94
CA GLN A 31 -1.88 -0.69 12.38
C GLN A 31 -1.95 0.50 11.43
N GLU A 32 -0.81 1.10 11.09
CA GLU A 32 -0.70 2.23 10.19
C GLU A 32 -1.20 1.87 8.79
N LEU A 33 -0.87 0.67 8.32
CA LEU A 33 -1.32 0.14 7.03
C LEU A 33 -2.85 -0.06 7.03
N GLY A 34 -3.41 -0.64 8.09
CA GLY A 34 -4.86 -0.82 8.24
C GLY A 34 -5.63 0.51 8.25
N ILE A 35 -5.09 1.52 8.95
CA ILE A 35 -5.65 2.89 8.94
C ILE A 35 -5.61 3.48 7.52
N TRP A 36 -4.50 3.32 6.80
CA TRP A 36 -4.36 3.82 5.44
C TRP A 36 -5.33 3.12 4.47
N LEU A 37 -5.43 1.79 4.52
CA LEU A 37 -6.38 1.01 3.72
C LEU A 37 -7.83 1.41 4.01
N THR A 38 -8.17 1.68 5.28
CA THR A 38 -9.51 2.15 5.67
C THR A 38 -9.84 3.52 5.06
N LYS A 39 -8.87 4.45 5.04
CA LYS A 39 -9.03 5.75 4.38
C LYS A 39 -9.20 5.57 2.87
N LEU A 40 -8.41 4.69 2.26
CA LEU A 40 -8.49 4.36 0.85
C LEU A 40 -9.86 3.77 0.48
N LEU A 41 -10.38 2.84 1.28
CA LEU A 41 -11.71 2.24 1.07
C LEU A 41 -12.82 3.31 1.09
N LYS A 42 -12.80 4.22 2.08
CA LYS A 42 -13.75 5.33 2.17
C LYS A 42 -13.67 6.24 0.94
N TYR A 43 -12.46 6.55 0.48
CA TYR A 43 -12.25 7.33 -0.73
C TYR A 43 -12.75 6.60 -1.99
N GLY A 44 -12.47 5.30 -2.12
CA GLY A 44 -12.96 4.48 -3.24
C GLY A 44 -14.49 4.43 -3.30
N LYS A 45 -15.15 4.27 -2.14
CA LYS A 45 -16.61 4.32 -2.00
C LYS A 45 -17.18 5.66 -2.48
N SER A 46 -16.56 6.79 -2.10
CA SER A 46 -17.03 8.13 -2.53
C SER A 46 -16.83 8.39 -4.03
N LYS A 47 -15.83 7.77 -4.65
CA LYS A 47 -15.55 7.85 -6.09
C LYS A 47 -16.27 6.82 -6.94
N LYS A 48 -17.15 5.99 -6.35
CA LYS A 48 -17.87 4.91 -7.04
C LYS A 48 -16.93 3.97 -7.80
N VAL A 49 -15.77 3.68 -7.21
CA VAL A 49 -14.82 2.69 -7.75
C VAL A 49 -15.51 1.32 -7.83
N ASN A 50 -15.07 0.48 -8.79
CA ASN A 50 -15.58 -0.87 -8.98
C ASN A 50 -15.64 -1.66 -7.64
N GLY A 51 -16.76 -2.33 -7.40
CA GLY A 51 -17.03 -3.08 -6.17
C GLY A 51 -16.03 -4.21 -5.88
N ASP A 52 -15.48 -4.87 -6.91
CA ASP A 52 -14.46 -5.91 -6.72
C ASP A 52 -13.16 -5.33 -6.15
N ILE A 53 -12.77 -4.12 -6.58
CA ILE A 53 -11.62 -3.41 -6.03
C ILE A 53 -11.87 -3.03 -4.56
N LEU A 54 -13.08 -2.57 -4.25
CA LEU A 54 -13.45 -2.24 -2.87
C LEU A 54 -13.42 -3.49 -1.97
N ARG A 55 -13.91 -4.63 -2.46
CA ARG A 55 -13.85 -5.92 -1.75
C ARG A 55 -12.40 -6.36 -1.51
N SER A 56 -11.53 -6.25 -2.52
CA SER A 56 -10.11 -6.57 -2.34
C SER A 56 -9.43 -5.70 -1.27
N ILE A 57 -9.81 -4.43 -1.14
CA ILE A 57 -9.32 -3.55 -0.07
C ILE A 57 -9.87 -3.99 1.30
N GLU A 58 -11.14 -4.37 1.38
CA GLU A 58 -11.76 -4.88 2.61
C GLU A 58 -11.10 -6.19 3.08
N ASP A 59 -10.82 -7.12 2.16
CA ASP A 59 -10.12 -8.37 2.46
C ASP A 59 -8.72 -8.10 3.03
N GLU A 60 -8.01 -7.12 2.46
CA GLU A 60 -6.67 -6.75 2.93
C GLU A 60 -6.71 -6.11 4.33
N ILE A 61 -7.70 -5.25 4.61
CA ILE A 61 -7.93 -4.69 5.96
C ILE A 61 -8.10 -5.81 6.98
N ASN A 62 -8.93 -6.81 6.67
CA ASN A 62 -9.20 -7.93 7.57
C ASN A 62 -7.92 -8.73 7.87
N LYS A 63 -7.12 -9.05 6.85
CA LYS A 63 -5.84 -9.75 7.03
C LYS A 63 -4.87 -9.00 7.94
N HIS A 64 -4.85 -7.67 7.89
CA HIS A 64 -3.95 -6.87 8.74
C HIS A 64 -4.48 -6.72 10.18
N ASN A 65 -5.79 -6.74 10.37
CA ASN A 65 -6.40 -6.71 11.71
C ASN A 65 -6.17 -8.00 12.51
N GLU A 66 -6.00 -9.14 11.83
CA GLU A 66 -5.69 -10.43 12.45
C GLU A 66 -4.22 -10.58 12.86
N ARG A 67 -3.35 -9.66 12.44
CA ARG A 67 -1.90 -9.69 12.70
C ARG A 67 -1.53 -8.82 13.90
N ASN A 68 -0.32 -9.02 14.42
CA ASN A 68 0.23 -8.14 15.45
C ASN A 68 0.34 -6.70 14.92
N PHE A 69 -0.30 -5.76 15.62
CA PHE A 69 -0.38 -4.35 15.25
C PHE A 69 0.98 -3.70 14.98
N ASN A 70 2.00 -4.05 15.77
CA ASN A 70 3.32 -3.43 15.71
C ASN A 70 4.27 -4.13 14.73
N SER A 71 3.88 -5.26 14.15
CA SER A 71 4.77 -5.95 13.20
C SER A 71 4.75 -5.28 11.82
N LYS A 72 5.90 -5.33 11.15
CA LYS A 72 6.09 -4.81 9.80
C LYS A 72 5.61 -5.85 8.79
N PRO A 73 4.57 -5.55 7.98
CA PRO A 73 3.96 -6.52 7.07
C PRO A 73 4.87 -6.95 5.92
N TYR A 74 5.88 -6.14 5.59
CA TYR A 74 6.79 -6.35 4.46
C TYR A 74 8.25 -6.45 4.89
N GLU A 75 8.51 -7.00 6.08
CA GLU A 75 9.87 -7.17 6.61
C GLU A 75 10.67 -8.21 5.83
N GLU A 76 9.99 -9.26 5.36
CA GLU A 76 10.63 -10.35 4.63
C GLU A 76 11.13 -9.94 3.24
N SER A 77 12.33 -10.39 2.89
CA SER A 77 13.01 -10.02 1.64
C SER A 77 12.25 -10.42 0.37
N TYR A 78 11.44 -11.48 0.42
CA TYR A 78 10.70 -11.97 -0.74
C TYR A 78 9.64 -10.97 -1.24
N TYR A 79 9.09 -10.12 -0.35
CA TYR A 79 8.15 -9.05 -0.73
C TYR A 79 8.81 -8.01 -1.65
N TRP A 80 10.14 -7.93 -1.62
CA TRP A 80 10.93 -6.95 -2.34
C TRP A 80 11.49 -7.47 -3.67
N LEU A 81 11.42 -8.79 -3.93
CA LEU A 81 11.97 -9.38 -5.15
C LEU A 81 11.37 -8.77 -6.42
N GLY A 82 10.07 -8.46 -6.42
CA GLY A 82 9.39 -7.79 -7.53
C GLY A 82 9.79 -6.32 -7.74
N PHE A 83 10.56 -5.74 -6.82
CA PHE A 83 11.08 -4.36 -6.90
C PHE A 83 12.57 -4.31 -7.26
N ILE A 84 13.27 -5.45 -7.27
CA ILE A 84 14.65 -5.55 -7.76
C ILE A 84 14.61 -5.63 -9.28
N VAL A 85 14.36 -4.50 -9.93
CA VAL A 85 14.69 -4.36 -11.35
C VAL A 85 16.22 -4.36 -11.41
N HIS A 86 16.82 -5.39 -12.01
CA HIS A 86 18.25 -5.33 -12.32
C HIS A 86 18.45 -4.08 -13.15
N GLN A 87 19.22 -3.13 -12.63
CA GLN A 87 19.72 -1.99 -13.40
C GLN A 87 20.67 -2.57 -14.45
N LEU A 88 20.13 -2.97 -15.59
CA LEU A 88 20.86 -3.26 -16.82
C LEU A 88 20.93 -1.98 -17.66
#